data_AF-A0A246RYD7-F1
#
_entry.id   AF-A0A246RYD7-F1
#
_cell.length_a   1.000
_cell.length_b   1.000
_cell.length_c   1.000
_cell.angle_alpha   90.00
_cell.angle_beta   90.00
_cell.angle_gamma   90.00
#
_symmetry.space_group_name_H-M   'P 1'
#
loop_
_entity.id
_entity.type
_entity.pdbx_description
1 polymer ?
#
loop_
_entity_poly.entity_id
_entity_poly.type
_entity_poly.pdbx_seq_one_letter_code
_entity_poly.pdbx_strand_id
1 'polypeptide(L)'
;MAKLPKSIVIEGRRYPTWGLSAKARKQLINLSLVDAHIAELQQRLAHHYVAREHYQLLLKDALPDPRRQPTAAETTRYFWQSVSKAWAQKHWPLSTPSLGLDAFESTSHFRQGDRVLCYVKGHGVVGWGVVEVDTHSTKRHVVWRVGVPTLDAALPAKILKEFSLRHPSRSSQALPSTADIEGLLSALATKAA
;
A
#
# COMPACT_ATOMS: atom_id res chain seq x y z
N MET A 1 60.48 -9.01 -1.74
CA MET A 1 60.65 -7.55 -1.89
C MET A 1 60.00 -7.13 -3.20
N ALA A 2 59.11 -6.12 -3.18
CA ALA A 2 58.48 -5.61 -4.40
C ALA A 2 59.57 -5.07 -5.34
N LYS A 3 59.63 -5.59 -6.58
CA LYS A 3 60.61 -5.16 -7.57
C LYS A 3 60.25 -3.75 -8.03
N LEU A 4 61.13 -2.78 -7.74
CA LEU A 4 60.97 -1.41 -8.22
C LEU A 4 61.08 -1.38 -9.76
N PRO A 5 60.27 -0.57 -10.44
CA PRO A 5 60.36 -0.41 -11.89
C PRO A 5 61.72 0.17 -12.29
N LYS A 6 62.18 -0.07 -13.52
CA LYS A 6 63.50 0.42 -14.02
C LYS A 6 63.57 1.97 -14.13
N SER A 7 62.42 2.61 -14.28
CA SER A 7 62.29 4.07 -14.34
C SER A 7 60.87 4.47 -13.95
N ILE A 8 60.71 5.67 -13.42
CA ILE A 8 59.42 6.29 -13.11
C ILE A 8 59.27 7.59 -13.89
N VAL A 9 58.05 7.99 -14.20
CA VAL A 9 57.76 9.28 -14.86
C VAL A 9 56.98 10.13 -13.86
N ILE A 10 57.50 11.31 -13.54
CA ILE A 10 56.84 12.30 -12.69
C ILE A 10 56.77 13.58 -13.51
N GLU A 11 55.56 14.15 -13.67
CA GLU A 11 55.33 15.41 -14.41
C GLU A 11 55.93 15.40 -15.83
N GLY A 12 55.84 14.25 -16.53
CA GLY A 12 56.34 14.08 -17.89
C GLY A 12 57.86 13.88 -18.01
N ARG A 13 58.61 13.90 -16.90
CA ARG A 13 60.07 13.64 -16.88
C ARG A 13 60.37 12.24 -16.38
N ARG A 14 61.24 11.52 -17.10
CA ARG A 14 61.63 10.15 -16.78
C ARG A 14 62.85 10.14 -15.86
N TYR A 15 62.68 9.53 -14.68
CA TYR A 15 63.75 9.35 -13.70
C TYR A 15 64.13 7.86 -13.60
N PRO A 16 65.42 7.50 -13.76
CA PRO A 16 65.86 6.14 -13.52
C PRO A 16 65.84 5.83 -12.01
N THR A 17 65.33 4.67 -11.62
CA THR A 17 65.17 4.32 -10.19
C THR A 17 66.47 4.06 -9.45
N TRP A 18 67.56 3.76 -10.16
CA TRP A 18 68.90 3.66 -9.58
C TRP A 18 69.50 5.02 -9.19
N GLY A 19 69.07 6.10 -9.84
CA GLY A 19 69.53 7.47 -9.56
C GLY A 19 68.77 8.16 -8.43
N LEU A 20 67.84 7.46 -7.77
CA LEU A 20 67.00 8.01 -6.71
C LEU A 20 67.64 7.85 -5.32
N SER A 21 67.46 8.87 -4.47
CA SER A 21 67.87 8.79 -3.07
C SER A 21 67.12 7.67 -2.32
N ALA A 22 67.69 7.18 -1.21
CA ALA A 22 67.03 6.17 -0.38
C ALA A 22 65.65 6.64 0.13
N LYS A 23 65.52 7.94 0.46
CA LYS A 23 64.24 8.56 0.87
C LYS A 23 63.22 8.54 -0.26
N ALA A 24 63.63 8.88 -1.49
CA ALA A 24 62.75 8.85 -2.66
C ALA A 24 62.27 7.43 -3.00
N ARG A 25 63.16 6.42 -2.90
CA ARG A 25 62.78 5.01 -3.09
C ARG A 25 61.77 4.53 -2.05
N LYS A 26 61.92 4.93 -0.78
CA LYS A 26 60.94 4.63 0.28
C LYS A 26 59.57 5.24 -0.02
N GLN A 27 59.53 6.48 -0.51
CA GLN A 27 58.27 7.13 -0.88
C GLN A 27 57.59 6.47 -2.08
N LEU A 28 58.35 5.96 -3.06
CA LEU A 28 57.76 5.20 -4.17
C LEU A 28 57.10 3.90 -3.72
N ILE A 29 57.71 3.20 -2.76
CA ILE A 29 57.11 1.98 -2.18
C ILE A 29 55.81 2.35 -1.47
N ASN A 30 55.82 3.40 -0.66
CA ASN A 30 54.62 3.88 0.03
C ASN A 30 53.51 4.28 -0.95
N LEU A 31 53.87 4.99 -2.02
CA LEU A 31 52.93 5.40 -3.07
C LEU A 31 52.31 4.18 -3.75
N SER A 32 53.12 3.18 -4.12
CA SER A 32 52.59 1.94 -4.72
C SER A 32 51.65 1.16 -3.79
N LEU A 33 51.88 1.22 -2.47
CA LEU A 33 51.01 0.61 -1.48
C LEU A 33 49.68 1.36 -1.37
N VAL A 34 49.73 2.69 -1.37
CA VAL A 34 48.54 3.55 -1.37
C VAL A 34 47.72 3.32 -2.65
N ASP A 35 48.35 3.27 -3.82
CA ASP A 35 47.67 3.02 -5.09
C ASP A 35 46.98 1.64 -5.11
N ALA A 36 47.65 0.62 -4.60
CA ALA A 36 47.05 -0.72 -4.47
C ALA A 36 45.82 -0.70 -3.55
N HIS A 37 45.89 0.05 -2.45
CA HIS A 37 44.76 0.19 -1.53
C HIS A 37 43.60 0.99 -2.14
N ILE A 38 43.89 2.04 -2.91
CA ILE A 38 42.89 2.79 -3.67
C ILE A 38 42.18 1.86 -4.67
N ALA A 39 42.93 1.03 -5.40
CA ALA A 39 42.36 0.07 -6.34
C ALA A 39 41.44 -0.94 -5.63
N GLU A 40 41.84 -1.44 -4.46
CA GLU A 40 41.01 -2.34 -3.64
C GLU A 40 39.72 -1.66 -3.17
N LEU A 41 39.80 -0.41 -2.69
CA LEU A 41 38.62 0.35 -2.28
C LEU A 41 37.68 0.62 -3.46
N GLN A 42 38.22 0.91 -4.65
CA GLN A 42 37.42 1.07 -5.86
C GLN A 42 36.68 -0.22 -6.25
N GLN A 43 37.32 -1.39 -6.11
CA GLN A 43 36.65 -2.68 -6.34
C GLN A 43 35.50 -2.90 -5.35
N ARG A 44 35.72 -2.63 -4.06
CA ARG A 44 34.66 -2.74 -3.03
C ARG A 44 33.51 -1.77 -3.31
N LEU A 45 33.83 -0.54 -3.69
CA LEU A 45 32.85 0.48 -4.08
C LEU A 45 32.00 0.00 -5.27
N ALA A 46 32.62 -0.60 -6.29
CA ALA A 46 31.90 -1.16 -7.43
C ALA A 46 30.89 -2.25 -7.02
N HIS A 47 31.25 -3.14 -6.09
CA HIS A 47 30.29 -4.12 -5.54
C HIS A 47 29.12 -3.46 -4.82
N HIS A 48 29.36 -2.42 -4.04
CA HIS A 48 28.29 -1.68 -3.37
C HIS A 48 27.40 -0.93 -4.36
N TYR A 49 27.93 -0.44 -5.48
CA TYR A 49 27.11 0.16 -6.54
C TYR A 49 26.16 -0.85 -7.17
N VAL A 50 26.64 -2.06 -7.49
CA VAL A 50 25.78 -3.13 -8.01
C VAL A 50 24.67 -3.48 -7.03
N ALA A 51 25.00 -3.62 -5.74
CA ALA A 51 24.00 -3.86 -4.70
C ALA A 51 22.98 -2.70 -4.59
N ARG A 52 23.45 -1.45 -4.65
CA ARG A 52 22.59 -0.27 -4.63
C ARG A 52 21.66 -0.23 -5.83
N GLU A 53 22.14 -0.51 -7.04
CA GLU A 53 21.31 -0.58 -8.25
C GLU A 53 20.24 -1.67 -8.12
N HIS A 54 20.62 -2.85 -7.60
CA HIS A 54 19.67 -3.93 -7.33
C HIS A 54 18.58 -3.51 -6.34
N TYR A 55 18.96 -2.89 -5.21
CA TYR A 55 17.97 -2.38 -4.25
C TYR A 55 17.14 -1.22 -4.81
N GLN A 56 17.71 -0.40 -5.70
CA GLN A 56 16.95 0.66 -6.39
C GLN A 56 15.92 0.07 -7.35
N LEU A 57 16.21 -1.04 -8.03
CA LEU A 57 15.25 -1.74 -8.87
C LEU A 57 14.14 -2.36 -8.02
N LEU A 58 14.49 -3.08 -6.95
CA LEU A 58 13.52 -3.63 -6.01
C LEU A 58 12.64 -2.54 -5.38
N LEU A 59 13.22 -1.39 -5.04
CA LEU A 59 12.48 -0.25 -4.53
C LEU A 59 11.56 0.32 -5.61
N LYS A 60 12.01 0.47 -6.86
CA LYS A 60 11.15 0.92 -7.96
C LYS A 60 9.96 -0.02 -8.19
N ASP A 61 10.17 -1.33 -8.07
CA ASP A 61 9.11 -2.32 -8.22
C ASP A 61 8.14 -2.34 -7.03
N ALA A 62 8.65 -2.04 -5.83
CA ALA A 62 7.85 -1.92 -4.60
C ALA A 62 7.17 -0.55 -4.45
N LEU A 63 7.65 0.48 -5.15
CA LEU A 63 7.06 1.81 -5.12
C LEU A 63 5.80 1.84 -6.00
N PRO A 64 4.74 2.53 -5.56
CA PRO A 64 3.56 2.72 -6.38
C PRO A 64 3.91 3.53 -7.64
N ASP A 65 3.58 2.99 -8.81
CA ASP A 65 3.82 3.64 -10.09
C ASP A 65 3.02 4.95 -10.18
N PRO A 66 3.67 6.13 -10.35
CA PRO A 66 2.97 7.41 -10.45
C PRO A 66 2.08 7.52 -11.71
N ARG A 67 2.21 6.61 -12.68
CA ARG A 67 1.34 6.48 -13.86
C ARG A 67 0.28 5.39 -13.71
N ARG A 68 0.39 4.50 -12.73
CA ARG A 68 -0.79 3.80 -12.21
C ARG A 68 -1.63 4.87 -11.53
N GLN A 69 -2.68 5.32 -12.21
CA GLN A 69 -3.82 5.85 -11.47
C GLN A 69 -4.14 4.84 -10.37
N PRO A 70 -4.23 5.26 -9.10
CA PRO A 70 -4.60 4.37 -8.03
C PRO A 70 -5.93 3.75 -8.44
N THR A 71 -5.90 2.45 -8.75
CA THR A 71 -7.11 1.67 -8.84
C THR A 71 -7.77 1.86 -7.48
N ALA A 72 -9.06 2.20 -7.43
CA ALA A 72 -9.80 2.68 -6.27
C ALA A 72 -9.70 1.85 -4.96
N ALA A 73 -8.93 0.76 -4.96
CA ALA A 73 -8.58 -0.09 -3.84
C ALA A 73 -7.75 0.60 -2.73
N GLU A 74 -6.86 1.55 -3.03
CA GLU A 74 -5.92 2.09 -2.01
C GLU A 74 -6.46 3.22 -1.13
N THR A 75 -7.65 3.74 -1.42
CA THR A 75 -8.44 4.51 -0.43
C THR A 75 -9.90 4.09 -0.50
N THR A 76 -10.16 2.78 -0.59
CA THR A 76 -11.50 2.26 -0.34
C THR A 76 -11.86 2.56 1.11
N ARG A 77 -12.68 3.60 1.31
CA ARG A 77 -13.17 3.97 2.63
C ARG A 77 -14.40 3.14 2.92
N TYR A 78 -14.46 2.63 4.13
CA TYR A 78 -15.58 1.84 4.60
C TYR A 78 -16.40 2.64 5.60
N PHE A 79 -17.71 2.54 5.48
CA PHE A 79 -18.64 3.24 6.36
C PHE A 79 -19.72 2.30 6.86
N TRP A 80 -20.07 2.45 8.14
CA TRP A 80 -21.36 2.04 8.64
C TRP A 80 -22.44 2.98 8.14
N GLN A 81 -23.56 2.39 7.74
CA GLN A 81 -24.82 3.07 7.59
C GLN A 81 -25.87 2.34 8.43
N SER A 82 -26.29 2.97 9.51
CA SER A 82 -27.39 2.48 10.34
C SER A 82 -28.71 2.69 9.58
N VAL A 83 -29.51 1.64 9.48
CA VAL A 83 -30.80 1.64 8.78
C VAL A 83 -31.88 1.04 9.67
N SER A 84 -33.13 1.45 9.45
CA SER A 84 -34.28 0.91 10.20
C SER A 84 -34.65 -0.49 9.69
N LYS A 85 -35.34 -1.27 10.53
CA LYS A 85 -35.84 -2.60 10.16
C LYS A 85 -36.76 -2.54 8.93
N ALA A 86 -37.69 -1.60 8.91
CA ALA A 86 -38.64 -1.39 7.81
C ALA A 86 -37.92 -1.01 6.51
N TRP A 87 -36.88 -0.18 6.60
CA TRP A 87 -36.06 0.18 5.45
C TRP A 87 -35.34 -1.05 4.89
N ALA A 88 -34.66 -1.83 5.75
CA ALA A 88 -33.89 -3.00 5.33
C ALA A 88 -34.77 -4.01 4.58
N GLN A 89 -35.97 -4.30 5.11
CA GLN A 89 -36.92 -5.23 4.49
C GLN A 89 -37.43 -4.75 3.12
N LYS A 90 -37.56 -3.43 2.93
CA LYS A 90 -38.03 -2.83 1.66
C LYS A 90 -36.94 -2.78 0.59
N HIS A 91 -35.69 -2.58 0.99
CA HIS A 91 -34.57 -2.21 0.11
C HIS A 91 -33.50 -3.31 -0.02
N TRP A 92 -33.90 -4.55 0.27
CA TRP A 92 -33.07 -5.75 0.18
C TRP A 92 -32.51 -5.94 -1.23
N PRO A 93 -31.28 -6.47 -1.41
CA PRO A 93 -30.70 -6.72 -2.73
C PRO A 93 -31.55 -7.60 -3.65
N LEU A 94 -32.40 -8.46 -3.10
CA LEU A 94 -33.38 -9.28 -3.83
C LEU A 94 -34.46 -8.43 -4.52
N SER A 95 -34.75 -7.23 -3.99
CA SER A 95 -35.82 -6.34 -4.44
C SER A 95 -35.30 -5.10 -5.15
N THR A 96 -34.07 -4.66 -4.88
CA THR A 96 -33.50 -3.45 -5.48
C THR A 96 -31.97 -3.56 -5.57
N PRO A 97 -31.39 -3.82 -6.76
CA PRO A 97 -29.94 -4.02 -6.91
C PRO A 97 -29.12 -2.73 -6.72
N SER A 98 -29.75 -1.58 -6.92
CA SER A 98 -29.13 -0.25 -6.78
C SER A 98 -30.02 0.69 -5.98
N LEU A 99 -29.47 1.34 -4.95
CA LEU A 99 -30.18 2.28 -4.09
C LEU A 99 -29.65 3.70 -4.29
N GLY A 100 -30.53 4.65 -4.57
CA GLY A 100 -30.14 6.07 -4.55
C GLY A 100 -29.62 6.49 -3.17
N LEU A 101 -28.59 7.33 -3.12
CA LEU A 101 -28.05 7.84 -1.85
C LEU A 101 -29.05 8.74 -1.09
N ASP A 102 -30.06 9.27 -1.77
CA ASP A 102 -31.20 9.98 -1.17
C ASP A 102 -32.02 9.09 -0.23
N ALA A 103 -31.90 7.75 -0.34
CA ALA A 103 -32.56 6.82 0.57
C ALA A 103 -31.92 6.75 1.97
N PHE A 104 -30.78 7.43 2.20
CA PHE A 104 -30.12 7.49 3.51
C PHE A 104 -30.13 8.92 4.06
N GLU A 105 -30.26 9.05 5.39
CA GLU A 105 -30.35 10.34 6.08
C GLU A 105 -29.05 11.17 6.09
N SER A 106 -27.89 10.61 5.68
CA SER A 106 -26.60 11.31 5.71
C SER A 106 -25.63 10.76 4.66
N THR A 107 -25.53 11.42 3.50
CA THR A 107 -24.77 10.90 2.34
C THR A 107 -23.84 11.89 1.66
N SER A 108 -23.76 13.13 2.15
CA SER A 108 -22.95 14.18 1.53
C SER A 108 -21.44 13.88 1.53
N HIS A 109 -20.96 13.02 2.42
CA HIS A 109 -19.55 12.63 2.53
C HIS A 109 -19.13 11.43 1.67
N PHE A 110 -20.08 10.69 1.09
CA PHE A 110 -19.78 9.53 0.26
C PHE A 110 -19.23 9.93 -1.12
N ARG A 111 -18.16 9.25 -1.53
CA ARG A 111 -17.48 9.41 -2.82
C ARG A 111 -17.57 8.11 -3.60
N GLN A 112 -17.38 8.21 -4.92
CA GLN A 112 -17.30 7.03 -5.78
C GLN A 112 -16.22 6.07 -5.28
N GLY A 113 -16.56 4.78 -5.22
CA GLY A 113 -15.68 3.72 -4.73
C GLY A 113 -15.73 3.49 -3.21
N ASP A 114 -16.42 4.34 -2.44
CA ASP A 114 -16.65 4.07 -1.02
C ASP A 114 -17.51 2.81 -0.85
N ARG A 115 -17.18 2.01 0.17
CA ARG A 115 -17.95 0.83 0.55
C ARG A 115 -18.83 1.14 1.74
N VAL A 116 -20.12 0.84 1.63
CA VAL A 116 -21.12 1.13 2.65
C VAL A 116 -21.68 -0.18 3.18
N LEU A 117 -21.50 -0.41 4.49
CA LEU A 117 -22.04 -1.56 5.20
C LEU A 117 -23.30 -1.15 5.95
N CYS A 118 -24.40 -1.86 5.72
CA CYS A 118 -25.69 -1.57 6.34
C CYS A 118 -25.86 -2.33 7.64
N TYR A 119 -26.20 -1.62 8.71
CA TYR A 119 -26.39 -2.16 10.05
C TYR A 119 -27.81 -1.89 10.55
N VAL A 120 -28.51 -2.92 11.01
CA VAL A 120 -29.83 -2.81 11.63
C VAL A 120 -29.70 -2.97 13.14
N LYS A 121 -30.13 -1.95 13.89
CA LYS A 121 -30.10 -1.98 15.36
C LYS A 121 -30.90 -3.17 15.90
N GLY A 122 -30.29 -3.94 16.81
CA GLY A 122 -30.90 -5.13 17.40
C GLY A 122 -30.70 -6.43 16.61
N HIS A 123 -30.30 -6.34 15.34
CA HIS A 123 -30.05 -7.51 14.48
C HIS A 123 -28.56 -7.65 14.16
N GLY A 124 -27.96 -6.67 13.48
CA GLY A 124 -26.57 -6.77 13.05
C GLY A 124 -26.32 -6.21 11.65
N VAL A 125 -25.23 -6.66 11.03
CA VAL A 125 -24.88 -6.29 9.65
C VAL A 125 -25.70 -7.13 8.69
N VAL A 126 -26.38 -6.46 7.76
CA VAL A 126 -27.31 -7.11 6.83
C VAL A 126 -26.77 -7.19 5.42
N GLY A 127 -25.78 -6.37 5.06
CA GLY A 127 -25.26 -6.31 3.71
C GLY A 127 -24.24 -5.20 3.52
N TRP A 128 -23.69 -5.14 2.32
CA TRP A 128 -22.86 -4.01 1.88
C TRP A 128 -22.96 -3.75 0.37
N GLY A 129 -22.61 -2.54 -0.02
CA GLY A 129 -22.53 -2.11 -1.41
C GLY A 129 -21.42 -1.11 -1.66
N VAL A 130 -21.27 -0.75 -2.94
CA VAL A 130 -20.27 0.23 -3.42
C VAL A 130 -21.00 1.46 -3.93
N VAL A 131 -20.49 2.65 -3.57
CA VAL A 131 -21.00 3.91 -4.09
C VAL A 131 -20.50 4.10 -5.53
N GLU A 132 -21.43 4.19 -6.46
CA GLU A 132 -21.20 4.45 -7.87
C GLU A 132 -21.84 5.78 -8.27
N VAL A 133 -21.27 6.43 -9.28
CA VAL A 133 -21.79 7.68 -9.85
C VAL A 133 -22.35 7.31 -11.22
N ASP A 134 -23.58 7.69 -11.50
CA ASP A 134 -24.17 7.48 -12.82
C ASP A 134 -23.38 8.29 -13.88
N THR A 135 -23.09 7.67 -15.01
CA THR A 135 -22.27 8.24 -16.09
C THR A 135 -22.93 9.45 -16.75
N HIS A 136 -24.26 9.56 -16.65
CA HIS A 136 -25.05 10.59 -17.34
C HIS A 136 -25.76 11.56 -16.40
N SER A 137 -25.88 11.21 -15.12
CA SER A 137 -26.42 12.10 -14.10
C SER A 137 -25.46 12.08 -12.93
N THR A 138 -25.03 13.23 -12.42
CA THR A 138 -24.13 13.32 -11.26
C THR A 138 -24.69 12.72 -9.96
N LYS A 139 -25.83 12.02 -10.05
CA LYS A 139 -26.47 11.26 -8.99
C LYS A 139 -25.61 10.07 -8.60
N ARG A 140 -25.51 9.89 -7.29
CA ARG A 140 -24.77 8.82 -6.65
C ARG A 140 -25.74 7.77 -6.13
N HIS A 141 -25.40 6.52 -6.30
CA HIS A 141 -26.18 5.39 -5.82
C HIS A 141 -25.25 4.32 -5.24
N VAL A 142 -25.78 3.48 -4.37
CA VAL A 142 -25.10 2.31 -3.82
C VAL A 142 -25.55 1.09 -4.59
N VAL A 143 -24.61 0.42 -5.24
CA VAL A 143 -24.84 -0.89 -5.87
C VAL A 143 -24.56 -1.96 -4.83
N TRP A 144 -25.57 -2.75 -4.50
CA TRP A 144 -25.40 -3.87 -3.57
C TRP A 144 -24.43 -4.89 -4.14
N ARG A 145 -23.56 -5.40 -3.27
CA ARG A 145 -22.65 -6.50 -3.60
C ARG A 145 -23.06 -7.78 -2.87
N VAL A 146 -23.41 -7.65 -1.59
CA VAL A 146 -23.88 -8.76 -0.77
C VAL A 146 -24.96 -8.26 0.16
N GLY A 147 -26.02 -9.04 0.32
CA GLY A 147 -26.92 -8.94 1.46
C GLY A 147 -27.33 -10.35 1.87
N VAL A 148 -27.53 -10.55 3.17
CA VAL A 148 -28.10 -11.80 3.72
C VAL A 148 -29.49 -12.05 3.11
N PRO A 149 -30.21 -13.17 3.31
CA PRO A 149 -31.57 -13.35 2.76
C PRO A 149 -32.69 -12.88 3.70
N THR A 150 -32.47 -12.93 5.02
CA THR A 150 -33.42 -12.50 6.05
C THR A 150 -32.70 -11.80 7.21
N LEU A 151 -33.41 -11.01 8.02
CA LEU A 151 -32.81 -10.31 9.16
C LEU A 151 -32.23 -11.25 10.22
N ASP A 152 -32.71 -12.49 10.30
CA ASP A 152 -32.22 -13.49 11.23
C ASP A 152 -30.87 -14.08 10.77
N ALA A 153 -30.54 -13.96 9.48
CA ALA A 153 -29.25 -14.31 8.93
C ALA A 153 -28.21 -13.18 9.05
N ALA A 154 -28.58 -12.02 9.59
CA ALA A 154 -27.66 -10.90 9.81
C ALA A 154 -26.47 -11.29 10.70
N LEU A 155 -25.29 -10.72 10.43
CA LEU A 155 -24.11 -10.89 11.28
C LEU A 155 -24.30 -10.13 12.60
N PRO A 156 -24.45 -10.82 13.75
CA PRO A 156 -24.83 -10.16 14.99
C PRO A 156 -23.72 -9.26 15.54
N ALA A 157 -24.09 -8.25 16.32
CA ALA A 157 -23.13 -7.31 16.89
C ALA A 157 -22.03 -7.97 17.76
N LYS A 158 -22.30 -9.17 18.30
CA LYS A 158 -21.35 -9.91 19.15
C LYS A 158 -20.09 -10.33 18.40
N ILE A 159 -20.22 -10.72 17.12
CA ILE A 159 -19.09 -11.20 16.30
C ILE A 159 -18.27 -10.04 15.73
N LEU A 160 -18.77 -8.80 15.75
CA LEU A 160 -18.02 -7.63 15.25
C LEU A 160 -16.68 -7.43 15.97
N LYS A 161 -16.60 -7.83 17.24
CA LYS A 161 -15.35 -7.74 18.02
C LYS A 161 -14.22 -8.57 17.43
N GLU A 162 -14.53 -9.70 16.79
CA GLU A 162 -13.56 -10.58 16.13
C GLU A 162 -12.88 -9.86 14.96
N PHE A 163 -13.60 -8.93 14.32
CA PHE A 163 -13.11 -8.10 13.22
C PHE A 163 -12.56 -6.74 13.67
N SER A 164 -12.31 -6.56 14.98
CA SER A 164 -11.93 -5.28 15.58
C SER A 164 -12.92 -4.14 15.31
N LEU A 165 -14.21 -4.49 15.17
CA LEU A 165 -15.31 -3.56 14.91
C LEU A 165 -16.22 -3.42 16.13
N ARG A 166 -16.87 -2.26 16.21
CA ARG A 166 -17.94 -1.99 17.18
C ARG A 166 -19.21 -1.66 16.41
N HIS A 167 -20.35 -1.86 17.06
CA HIS A 167 -21.63 -1.40 16.50
C HIS A 167 -21.58 0.12 16.25
N PRO A 168 -22.26 0.62 15.21
CA PRO A 168 -22.29 2.05 14.93
C PRO A 168 -22.94 2.81 16.09
N SER A 169 -22.41 4.01 16.38
CA SER A 169 -22.98 4.95 17.34
C SER A 169 -23.72 6.11 16.65
N ARG A 170 -23.53 6.26 15.33
CA ARG A 170 -24.13 7.30 14.49
C ARG A 170 -24.86 6.68 13.29
N SER A 171 -25.70 7.47 12.64
CA SER A 171 -26.40 7.07 11.42
C SER A 171 -25.42 6.71 10.30
N SER A 172 -24.36 7.50 10.12
CA SER A 172 -23.23 7.20 9.24
C SER A 172 -21.90 7.33 10.00
N GLN A 173 -21.00 6.37 9.86
CA GLN A 173 -19.73 6.35 10.60
C GLN A 173 -18.62 5.66 9.81
N ALA A 174 -17.46 6.29 9.66
CA ALA A 174 -16.29 5.65 9.04
C ALA A 174 -15.75 4.50 9.91
N LEU A 175 -15.36 3.40 9.27
CA LEU A 175 -14.73 2.28 9.95
C LEU A 175 -13.24 2.58 10.22
N PRO A 176 -12.69 2.08 11.35
CA PRO A 176 -11.28 2.25 11.64
C PRO A 176 -10.42 1.46 10.64
N SER A 177 -9.25 2.00 10.32
CA SER A 177 -8.30 1.36 9.40
C SER A 177 -7.72 0.03 9.94
N THR A 178 -7.82 -0.19 11.25
CA THR A 178 -7.36 -1.41 11.92
C THR A 178 -8.37 -2.56 11.88
N ALA A 179 -9.57 -2.35 11.32
CA ALA A 179 -10.60 -3.37 11.26
C ALA A 179 -10.30 -4.41 10.18
N ASP A 180 -10.58 -5.68 10.47
CA ASP A 180 -10.54 -6.76 9.48
C ASP A 180 -11.83 -6.74 8.65
N ILE A 181 -11.88 -5.83 7.68
CA ILE A 181 -13.07 -5.66 6.84
C ILE A 181 -13.23 -6.82 5.87
N GLU A 182 -12.15 -7.30 5.25
CA GLU A 182 -12.23 -8.40 4.28
C GLU A 182 -12.72 -9.71 4.93
N GLY A 183 -12.30 -9.98 6.18
CA GLY A 183 -12.85 -11.06 6.99
C GLY A 183 -14.35 -10.90 7.25
N LEU A 184 -14.81 -9.70 7.60
CA LEU A 184 -16.23 -9.41 7.81
C LEU A 184 -17.04 -9.59 6.52
N LEU A 185 -16.55 -9.08 5.38
CA LEU A 185 -17.22 -9.20 4.09
C LEU A 185 -17.33 -10.67 3.66
N SER A 186 -16.29 -11.46 3.92
CA SER A 186 -16.28 -12.91 3.67
C SER A 186 -17.30 -13.64 4.55
N ALA A 187 -17.34 -13.35 5.85
CA ALA A 187 -18.33 -13.92 6.77
C ALA A 187 -19.77 -13.58 6.37
N LEU A 188 -19.98 -12.36 5.86
CA LEU A 188 -21.27 -11.88 5.39
C LEU A 188 -21.69 -12.59 4.10
N ALA A 189 -20.75 -12.81 3.17
CA ALA A 189 -20.98 -13.57 1.95
C ALA A 189 -21.39 -15.02 2.26
N THR A 190 -20.77 -15.67 3.24
CA THR A 190 -21.16 -17.01 3.70
C THR A 190 -22.58 -17.07 4.27
N LYS A 191 -23.08 -15.98 4.86
CA LYS A 191 -24.47 -15.87 5.36
C LYS A 191 -25.48 -15.50 4.26
N ALA A 192 -24.99 -15.01 3.13
CA ALA A 192 -25.80 -14.59 2.00
C ALA A 192 -26.00 -15.69 0.95
N ALA A 193 -25.10 -16.69 0.91
CA ALA A 193 -25.26 -17.94 0.17
C ALA A 193 -26.32 -18.84 0.81
#